data_AF-A0A7J7NXP1-F1
#
_entry.id   AF-A0A7J7NXP1-F1
#
_cell.length_a   1.000
_cell.length_b   1.000
_cell.length_c   1.000
_cell.angle_alpha   90.00
_cell.angle_beta   90.00
_cell.angle_gamma   90.00
#
_symmetry.space_group_name_H-M   'P 1'
#
loop_
_entity.id
_entity.type
_entity.pdbx_description
1 polymer ?
#
loop_
_entity_poly.entity_id
_entity_poly.type
_entity_poly.pdbx_seq_one_letter_code
_entity_poly.pdbx_strand_id
1 'polypeptide(L)'
;MVDPNTGVAMYESDDIIKYLVGKYGMFSYLFLNFDKCDGTVPLALSLGLLTTLTAGFAMIGRMGKGSSYTPSKLPPEPLELWAYEGSPFCKIVRELLVELELPHTLRSCARGSPKRQVLYQKAGSFQVPYLEDPNTGVKMFESAEIVDYLKATYVLP
;
A
#
# COMPACT_ATOMS: atom_id res chain seq x y z
N MET A 1 5.24 -8.14 15.44
CA MET A 1 4.13 -9.05 15.10
C MET A 1 3.74 -9.84 16.36
N VAL A 2 2.44 -10.03 16.61
CA VAL A 2 1.93 -10.98 17.60
C VAL A 2 1.10 -12.02 16.86
N ASP A 3 1.40 -13.30 17.06
CA ASP A 3 0.63 -14.41 16.50
C ASP A 3 -0.48 -14.84 17.48
N PRO A 4 -1.76 -14.61 17.18
CA PRO A 4 -2.85 -14.98 18.08
C PRO A 4 -3.03 -16.50 18.20
N ASN A 5 -2.53 -17.31 17.25
CA ASN A 5 -2.68 -18.77 17.29
C ASN A 5 -1.69 -19.44 18.25
N THR A 6 -0.56 -18.78 18.54
CA THR A 6 0.52 -19.34 19.37
C THR A 6 0.92 -18.47 20.56
N GLY A 7 0.48 -17.21 20.60
CA GLY A 7 0.88 -16.23 21.61
C GLY A 7 2.30 -15.69 21.45
N VAL A 8 3.03 -16.09 20.39
CA VAL A 8 4.40 -15.63 20.14
C VAL A 8 4.38 -14.16 19.71
N ALA A 9 5.24 -13.36 20.34
CA ALA A 9 5.49 -11.97 19.98
C ALA A 9 6.95 -11.80 19.55
N MET A 10 7.16 -11.16 18.39
CA MET A 10 8.49 -10.88 17.83
C MET A 10 8.51 -9.48 17.21
N TYR A 11 9.67 -8.82 17.21
CA TYR A 11 9.84 -7.47 16.68
C TYR A 11 10.67 -7.45 15.39
N GLU A 12 11.72 -8.26 15.31
CA GLU A 12 12.64 -8.28 14.17
C GLU A 12 12.03 -8.92 12.93
N SER A 13 12.20 -8.24 11.79
CA SER A 13 11.58 -8.65 10.51
C SER A 13 12.06 -10.01 10.02
N ASP A 14 13.36 -10.31 10.13
CA ASP A 14 13.94 -11.60 9.73
C ASP A 14 13.37 -12.76 10.57
N ASP A 15 13.18 -12.56 11.87
CA ASP A 15 12.64 -13.57 12.78
C ASP A 15 11.15 -13.81 12.51
N ILE A 16 10.40 -12.75 12.22
CA ILE A 16 9.01 -12.82 11.80
C ILE A 16 8.88 -13.65 10.50
N ILE A 17 9.71 -13.37 9.49
CA ILE A 17 9.68 -14.07 8.21
C ILE A 17 10.00 -15.56 8.40
N LYS A 18 11.09 -15.88 9.14
CA LYS A 18 11.47 -17.26 9.44
C LYS A 18 10.37 -18.02 10.18
N TYR A 19 9.77 -17.38 11.19
CA TYR A 19 8.67 -17.96 11.95
C TYR A 19 7.46 -18.24 11.07
N LEU A 20 7.01 -17.27 10.26
CA LEU A 20 5.84 -17.42 9.41
C LEU A 20 6.03 -18.53 8.36
N VAL A 21 7.19 -18.56 7.70
CA VAL A 21 7.51 -19.57 6.70
C VAL A 21 7.63 -20.96 7.34
N GLY A 22 8.33 -21.09 8.46
CA GLY A 22 8.45 -22.38 9.15
C GLY A 22 7.14 -22.89 9.75
N LYS A 23 6.30 -21.99 10.28
CA LYS A 23 5.06 -22.34 10.97
C LYS A 23 3.87 -22.54 10.02
N TYR A 24 3.78 -21.72 8.97
CA TYR A 24 2.62 -21.65 8.08
C TYR A 24 2.95 -21.86 6.60
N GLY A 25 4.23 -21.80 6.20
CA GLY A 25 4.66 -21.87 4.81
C GLY A 25 4.52 -23.25 4.15
N MET A 26 4.27 -24.31 4.93
CA MET A 26 4.15 -25.69 4.43
C MET A 26 2.75 -26.06 3.89
N PHE A 27 1.91 -25.06 3.57
CA PHE A 27 0.60 -25.28 2.94
C PHE A 27 0.68 -25.09 1.42
N SER A 28 0.79 -26.21 0.70
CA SER A 28 0.65 -26.28 -0.76
C SER A 28 -0.81 -26.09 -1.17
N TYR A 29 -1.26 -24.85 -1.39
CA TYR A 29 -2.52 -24.63 -2.10
C TYR A 29 -2.25 -24.68 -3.61
N LEU A 30 -2.64 -25.80 -4.23
CA LEU A 30 -2.53 -26.13 -5.66
C LEU A 30 -3.29 -25.17 -6.62
N PHE A 31 -3.82 -24.04 -6.14
CA PHE A 31 -4.87 -23.30 -6.86
C PHE A 31 -4.48 -21.95 -7.45
N LEU A 32 -3.27 -21.46 -7.27
CA LEU A 32 -2.76 -20.29 -7.98
C LEU A 32 -1.31 -20.56 -8.31
N ASN A 33 -0.85 -20.20 -9.52
CA ASN A 33 0.55 -20.32 -9.97
C ASN A 33 1.51 -19.42 -9.16
N PHE A 34 1.54 -19.59 -7.84
CA PHE A 34 2.54 -19.07 -6.94
C PHE A 34 3.57 -20.19 -6.72
N ASP A 35 4.84 -19.82 -6.74
CA ASP A 35 5.95 -20.73 -6.53
C ASP A 35 5.69 -21.69 -5.36
N LYS A 36 6.09 -22.94 -5.56
CA LYS A 36 6.02 -24.02 -4.57
C LYS A 36 6.69 -23.53 -3.28
N CYS A 37 5.88 -23.17 -2.28
CA CYS A 37 6.40 -22.76 -0.98
C CYS A 37 6.82 -24.04 -0.24
N ASP A 38 8.11 -24.34 -0.28
CA ASP A 38 8.72 -25.54 0.32
C ASP A 38 9.02 -25.35 1.82
N GLY A 39 8.50 -24.28 2.42
CA GLY A 39 8.79 -23.92 3.82
C GLY A 39 10.20 -23.36 4.00
N THR A 40 10.91 -23.00 2.93
CA THR A 40 12.18 -22.27 3.01
C THR A 40 11.97 -20.78 2.78
N VAL A 41 12.71 -19.96 3.52
CA VAL A 41 12.68 -18.50 3.32
C VAL A 41 13.47 -18.19 2.04
N PRO A 42 12.88 -17.49 1.05
CA PRO A 42 13.61 -17.10 -0.15
C PRO A 42 14.89 -16.33 0.20
N LEU A 43 15.98 -16.61 -0.51
CA LEU A 43 17.29 -16.00 -0.22
C LEU A 43 17.22 -14.47 -0.16
N ALA A 44 16.45 -13.85 -1.07
CA ALA A 44 16.26 -12.39 -1.09
C ALA A 44 15.70 -11.80 0.21
N LEU A 45 15.01 -12.61 1.03
CA LEU A 45 14.38 -12.22 2.30
C LEU A 45 15.17 -12.71 3.53
N SER A 46 16.33 -13.33 3.36
CA SER A 46 17.11 -13.92 4.46
C SER A 46 18.51 -13.31 4.62
N LEU A 47 18.83 -12.23 3.90
CA LEU A 47 20.16 -11.60 3.91
C LEU A 47 20.28 -10.39 4.86
N GLY A 48 19.25 -10.13 5.68
CA GLY A 48 19.24 -9.06 6.67
C GLY A 48 19.56 -7.69 6.08
N LEU A 49 20.67 -7.07 6.51
CA LEU A 49 21.10 -5.74 6.04
C LEU A 49 21.21 -5.65 4.51
N LEU A 50 21.63 -6.72 3.82
CA LEU A 50 21.71 -6.71 2.35
C LEU A 50 20.32 -6.64 1.71
N THR A 51 19.31 -7.30 2.30
CA THR A 51 17.92 -7.16 1.86
C THR A 51 17.45 -5.71 2.02
N THR A 52 17.74 -5.07 3.14
CA THR A 52 17.43 -3.64 3.36
C THR A 52 18.09 -2.74 2.32
N LEU A 53 19.38 -2.94 2.05
CA LEU A 53 20.11 -2.14 1.06
C LEU A 53 19.57 -2.33 -0.35
N THR A 54 19.33 -3.58 -0.78
CA THR A 54 18.79 -3.88 -2.12
C THR A 54 17.37 -3.36 -2.32
N ALA A 55 16.52 -3.43 -1.29
CA ALA A 55 15.20 -2.78 -1.30
C ALA A 55 15.32 -1.25 -1.40
N GLY A 56 16.28 -0.65 -0.70
CA GLY A 56 16.61 0.77 -0.83
C GLY A 56 17.05 1.16 -2.24
N PHE A 57 17.89 0.33 -2.90
CA PHE A 57 18.32 0.57 -4.29
C PHE A 57 17.13 0.59 -5.26
N ALA A 58 16.12 -0.27 -5.07
CA ALA A 58 14.91 -0.26 -5.89
C ALA A 58 14.14 1.07 -5.83
N MET A 59 14.35 1.88 -4.78
CA MET A 59 13.71 3.18 -4.59
C MET A 59 14.47 4.34 -5.24
N ILE A 60 15.72 4.17 -5.69
CA ILE A 60 16.55 5.25 -6.26
C ILE A 60 15.87 5.92 -7.46
N GLY A 61 15.25 5.14 -8.33
CA GLY A 61 14.51 5.67 -9.49
C GLY A 61 13.32 6.57 -9.14
N ARG A 62 12.96 6.65 -7.85
CA ARG A 62 11.88 7.50 -7.32
C ARG A 62 12.40 8.66 -6.48
N MET A 63 13.72 8.88 -6.41
CA MET A 63 14.34 10.02 -5.71
C MET A 63 13.83 10.22 -4.27
N GLY A 64 13.55 9.13 -3.54
CA GLY A 64 13.06 9.21 -2.15
C GLY A 64 11.60 9.65 -2.01
N LYS A 65 10.81 9.67 -3.07
CA LYS A 65 9.37 9.94 -2.98
C LYS A 65 8.66 8.99 -2.02
N GLY A 66 7.80 9.53 -1.17
CA GLY A 66 7.14 8.83 -0.07
C GLY A 66 8.00 8.61 1.18
N SER A 67 9.26 9.07 1.21
CA SER A 67 10.19 8.80 2.31
C SER A 67 10.40 9.97 3.28
N SER A 68 9.83 11.14 3.00
CA SER A 68 9.96 12.33 3.85
C SER A 68 8.66 13.08 3.96
N TYR A 69 8.44 13.66 5.13
CA TYR A 69 7.25 14.42 5.48
C TYR A 69 7.25 15.82 4.86
N THR A 70 6.07 16.28 4.43
CA THR A 70 5.78 17.64 3.99
C THR A 70 4.67 18.21 4.89
N PRO A 71 4.87 19.39 5.51
CA PRO A 71 3.86 20.04 6.33
C PRO A 71 2.48 20.16 5.66
N SER A 72 1.45 19.68 6.36
CA SER A 72 0.09 19.68 5.84
C SER A 72 -0.95 20.10 6.88
N LYS A 73 -2.09 20.57 6.39
CA LYS A 73 -3.30 20.79 7.17
C LYS A 73 -4.03 19.46 7.30
N LEU A 74 -4.16 18.94 8.53
CA LEU A 74 -4.88 17.69 8.75
C LEU A 74 -6.40 17.86 8.51
N PRO A 75 -7.02 16.99 7.71
CA PRO A 75 -8.46 16.99 7.50
C PRO A 75 -9.19 16.48 8.76
N PRO A 76 -10.37 17.04 9.09
CA PRO A 76 -11.22 16.52 10.17
C PRO A 76 -11.67 15.07 9.96
N GLU A 77 -12.01 14.69 8.72
CA GLU A 77 -12.43 13.34 8.36
C GLU A 77 -11.44 12.68 7.39
N PRO A 78 -11.19 11.36 7.53
CA PRO A 78 -10.24 10.66 6.67
C PRO A 78 -10.74 10.59 5.22
N LEU A 79 -9.84 10.81 4.26
CA LEU A 79 -10.15 10.70 2.83
C LEU A 79 -10.38 9.22 2.45
N GLU A 80 -11.10 8.95 1.37
CA GLU A 80 -11.25 7.58 0.83
C GLU A 80 -10.51 7.47 -0.51
N LEU A 81 -9.53 6.56 -0.58
CA LEU A 81 -8.78 6.28 -1.80
C LEU A 81 -9.09 4.87 -2.30
N TRP A 82 -9.64 4.78 -3.51
CA TRP A 82 -9.79 3.53 -4.25
C TRP A 82 -8.58 3.33 -5.14
N ALA A 83 -7.82 2.27 -4.90
CA ALA A 83 -6.52 2.08 -5.54
C ALA A 83 -6.19 0.62 -5.78
N TYR A 84 -5.33 0.38 -6.76
CA TYR A 84 -4.67 -0.91 -6.98
C TYR A 84 -3.19 -0.78 -6.64
N GLU A 85 -2.67 -1.69 -5.82
CA GLU A 85 -1.28 -1.62 -5.33
C GLU A 85 -0.25 -1.62 -6.47
N GLY A 86 -0.42 -2.52 -7.43
CA GLY A 86 0.46 -2.65 -8.59
C GLY A 86 0.31 -1.55 -9.65
N SER A 87 -0.60 -0.59 -9.49
CA SER A 87 -0.75 0.53 -10.42
C SER A 87 0.24 1.65 -10.13
N PRO A 88 1.08 2.08 -11.10
CA PRO A 88 2.00 3.20 -10.92
C PRO A 88 1.26 4.54 -10.67
N PHE A 89 0.08 4.71 -11.24
CA PHE A 89 -0.78 5.90 -11.03
C PHE A 89 -1.34 5.95 -9.60
N CYS A 90 -1.69 4.80 -9.03
CA CYS A 90 -2.09 4.76 -7.63
C CYS A 90 -0.90 4.96 -6.69
N LYS A 91 0.31 4.52 -7.08
CA LYS A 91 1.53 4.71 -6.28
C LYS A 91 1.83 6.18 -6.06
N ILE A 92 1.75 7.03 -7.09
CA ILE A 92 2.04 8.47 -6.92
C ILE A 92 1.07 9.17 -5.95
N VAL A 93 -0.21 8.78 -5.95
CA VAL A 93 -1.20 9.36 -5.02
C VAL A 93 -0.94 8.87 -3.60
N ARG A 94 -0.63 7.58 -3.40
CA ARG A 94 -0.29 7.03 -2.07
C ARG A 94 0.98 7.64 -1.50
N GLU A 95 2.01 7.82 -2.32
CA GLU A 95 3.24 8.50 -1.90
C GLU A 95 2.91 9.89 -1.38
N LEU A 96 2.12 10.69 -2.10
CA LEU A 96 1.74 12.02 -1.65
C LEU A 96 0.89 12.01 -0.36
N LEU A 97 -0.09 11.11 -0.25
CA LEU A 97 -0.88 10.97 0.99
C LEU A 97 0.00 10.65 2.20
N VAL A 98 1.05 9.84 2.01
CA VAL A 98 2.04 9.52 3.05
C VAL A 98 2.95 10.72 3.33
N GLU A 99 3.48 11.38 2.30
CA GLU A 99 4.31 12.59 2.46
C GLU A 99 3.56 13.67 3.25
N LEU A 100 2.26 13.83 3.01
CA LEU A 100 1.41 14.81 3.71
C LEU A 100 0.79 14.29 5.01
N GLU A 101 1.06 13.04 5.41
CA GLU A 101 0.44 12.39 6.58
C GLU A 101 -1.10 12.49 6.63
N LEU A 102 -1.75 12.48 5.47
CA LEU A 102 -3.20 12.63 5.40
C LEU A 102 -3.88 11.32 5.81
N PRO A 103 -4.74 11.32 6.84
CA PRO A 103 -5.47 10.14 7.25
C PRO A 103 -6.42 9.73 6.12
N HIS A 104 -6.36 8.46 5.71
CA HIS A 104 -7.17 7.95 4.61
C HIS A 104 -7.52 6.48 4.76
N THR A 105 -8.68 6.11 4.22
CA THR A 105 -9.10 4.72 4.04
C THR A 105 -8.71 4.24 2.66
N LEU A 106 -7.85 3.22 2.59
CA LEU A 106 -7.45 2.60 1.32
C LEU A 106 -8.36 1.43 0.93
N ARG A 107 -9.14 1.59 -0.13
CA ARG A 107 -9.98 0.54 -0.73
C ARG A 107 -9.20 -0.18 -1.85
N SER A 108 -8.53 -1.27 -1.50
CA SER A 108 -7.77 -2.06 -2.48
C SER A 108 -8.66 -2.74 -3.55
N CYS A 109 -8.45 -2.37 -4.80
CA CYS A 109 -9.17 -2.82 -6.00
C CYS A 109 -8.32 -3.78 -6.85
N ALA A 110 -7.57 -4.67 -6.19
CA ALA A 110 -6.76 -5.70 -6.84
C ALA A 110 -7.56 -6.55 -7.83
N ARG A 111 -6.86 -7.18 -8.78
CA ARG A 111 -7.49 -8.06 -9.78
C ARG A 111 -8.30 -9.16 -9.07
N GLY A 112 -9.56 -9.33 -9.47
CA GLY A 112 -10.50 -10.26 -8.83
C GLY A 112 -11.20 -9.74 -7.57
N SER A 113 -10.86 -8.54 -7.09
CA SER A 113 -11.52 -7.95 -5.92
C SER A 113 -12.99 -7.55 -6.24
N PRO A 114 -13.97 -7.92 -5.38
CA PRO A 114 -15.36 -7.49 -5.54
C PRO A 114 -15.52 -5.97 -5.42
N LYS A 115 -14.57 -5.27 -4.78
CA LYS A 115 -14.54 -3.80 -4.65
C LYS A 115 -14.48 -3.09 -6.01
N ARG A 116 -13.99 -3.77 -7.05
CA ARG A 116 -14.02 -3.22 -8.42
C ARG A 116 -15.45 -3.00 -8.92
N GLN A 117 -16.34 -3.93 -8.61
CA GLN A 117 -17.76 -3.80 -8.96
C GLN A 117 -18.45 -2.73 -8.12
N VAL A 118 -18.08 -2.60 -6.84
CA VAL A 118 -18.58 -1.53 -5.97
C VAL A 118 -18.19 -0.16 -6.54
N LEU A 119 -16.92 0.01 -6.95
CA LEU A 119 -16.47 1.25 -7.58
C LEU A 119 -17.19 1.52 -8.90
N TYR A 120 -17.38 0.49 -9.74
CA TYR A 120 -18.14 0.63 -10.99
C TYR A 120 -19.58 1.08 -10.74
N GLN A 121 -20.27 0.49 -9.77
CA GLN A 121 -21.63 0.89 -9.41
C GLN A 121 -21.69 2.31 -8.83
N LYS A 122 -20.64 2.72 -8.10
CA LYS A 122 -20.54 4.03 -7.46
C LYS A 122 -20.23 5.15 -8.46
N ALA A 123 -19.32 4.92 -9.40
CA ALA A 123 -18.75 5.96 -10.26
C ALA A 123 -19.06 5.76 -11.76
N GLY A 124 -19.87 4.75 -12.11
CA GLY A 124 -20.30 4.47 -13.48
C GLY A 124 -19.23 3.83 -14.38
N SER A 125 -17.98 3.81 -13.94
CA SER A 125 -16.85 3.16 -14.62
C SER A 125 -15.85 2.64 -13.61
N PHE A 126 -15.05 1.64 -14.00
CA PHE A 126 -13.92 1.19 -13.20
C PHE A 126 -12.63 1.84 -13.70
N GLN A 127 -12.15 2.82 -12.94
CA GLN A 127 -10.85 3.44 -13.13
C GLN A 127 -10.23 3.70 -11.75
N VAL A 128 -8.91 3.53 -11.64
CA VAL A 128 -8.16 3.84 -10.40
C VAL A 128 -6.87 4.59 -10.74
N PRO A 129 -6.41 5.53 -9.91
CA PRO A 129 -6.97 5.90 -8.61
C PRO A 129 -8.28 6.69 -8.71
N TYR A 130 -9.11 6.58 -7.67
CA TYR A 130 -10.30 7.40 -7.48
C TYR A 130 -10.32 7.89 -6.02
N LEU A 131 -10.39 9.20 -5.84
CA LEU A 131 -10.34 9.86 -4.53
C LEU A 131 -11.73 10.40 -4.19
N GLU A 132 -12.14 10.22 -2.94
CA GLU A 132 -13.27 10.92 -2.34
C GLU A 132 -12.80 11.66 -1.09
N ASP A 133 -13.09 12.95 -1.06
CA ASP A 133 -12.80 13.81 0.07
C ASP A 133 -14.13 14.26 0.72
N PRO A 134 -14.48 13.70 1.89
CA PRO A 134 -15.71 14.07 2.59
C PRO A 134 -15.69 15.53 3.10
N ASN A 135 -14.49 16.11 3.29
CA ASN A 135 -14.33 17.44 3.87
C ASN A 135 -14.68 18.55 2.88
N THR A 136 -14.56 18.29 1.57
CA THR A 136 -14.86 19.23 0.49
C THR A 136 -15.99 18.76 -0.42
N GLY A 137 -16.36 17.48 -0.34
CA GLY A 137 -17.32 16.83 -1.23
C GLY A 137 -16.73 16.43 -2.60
N VAL A 138 -15.42 16.63 -2.81
CA VAL A 138 -14.74 16.30 -4.07
C VAL A 138 -14.70 14.79 -4.27
N LYS A 139 -15.00 14.39 -5.52
CA LYS A 139 -14.89 13.01 -6.00
C LYS A 139 -14.28 13.04 -7.38
N MET A 140 -13.11 12.43 -7.57
CA MET A 140 -12.37 12.60 -8.81
C MET A 140 -11.49 11.41 -9.18
N PHE A 141 -11.27 11.27 -10.48
CA PHE A 141 -10.29 10.37 -11.09
C PHE A 141 -9.01 11.15 -11.43
N GLU A 142 -8.16 10.54 -12.27
CA GLU A 142 -6.92 11.11 -12.80
C GLU A 142 -5.86 11.41 -11.73
N SER A 143 -4.82 10.58 -11.70
CA SER A 143 -3.81 10.64 -10.63
C SER A 143 -3.06 11.97 -10.58
N ALA A 144 -2.89 12.65 -11.72
CA ALA A 144 -2.24 13.96 -11.76
C ALA A 144 -3.12 15.04 -11.14
N GLU A 145 -4.41 15.06 -11.49
CA GLU A 145 -5.38 16.01 -10.94
C GLU A 145 -5.58 15.79 -9.44
N ILE A 146 -5.63 14.52 -8.99
CA ILE A 146 -5.67 14.19 -7.57
C ILE A 146 -4.44 14.74 -6.84
N VAL A 147 -3.25 14.60 -7.41
CA VAL A 147 -2.01 15.12 -6.81
C VAL A 147 -2.06 16.64 -6.69
N ASP A 148 -2.49 17.33 -7.74
CA ASP A 148 -2.57 18.79 -7.74
C ASP A 148 -3.63 19.28 -6.74
N TYR A 149 -4.78 18.60 -6.68
CA TYR A 149 -5.83 18.85 -5.70
C TYR A 149 -5.32 18.71 -4.25
N LEU A 150 -4.68 17.59 -3.93
CA LEU A 150 -4.18 17.32 -2.56
C LEU A 150 -3.14 18.36 -2.15
N LYS A 151 -2.25 18.76 -3.07
CA LYS A 151 -1.28 19.82 -2.81
C LYS A 151 -1.97 21.17 -2.56
N ALA A 152 -2.86 21.58 -3.45
CA ALA A 152 -3.56 22.86 -3.34
C ALA A 152 -4.43 22.95 -2.08
N THR A 153 -5.01 21.83 -1.65
CA THR A 153 -5.96 21.79 -0.53
C THR A 153 -5.29 21.67 0.83
N TYR A 154 -4.21 20.88 0.92
CA TYR A 154 -3.68 20.44 2.21
C TYR A 154 -2.22 20.83 2.47
N VAL A 155 -1.41 21.19 1.49
CA VAL A 155 -0.04 21.64 1.76
C VAL A 155 -0.08 22.98 2.47
N LEU A 156 0.70 23.12 3.55
CA LEU A 156 0.90 24.41 4.20
C LEU A 156 1.93 25.25 3.43
N PRO A 157 1.75 26.59 3.38
CA PRO A 157 2.70 27.50 2.74
C PRO A 157 4.08 27.51 3.41
#